data_AF-A0A5B0GWV2-F1
#
_entry.id   AF-A0A5B0GWV2-F1
#
_cell.length_a   1.000
_cell.length_b   1.000
_cell.length_c   1.000
_cell.angle_alpha   90.00
_cell.angle_beta   90.00
_cell.angle_gamma   90.00
#
_symmetry.space_group_name_H-M   'P 1'
#
loop_
_entity.id
_entity.type
_entity.pdbx_description
1 polymer ?
#
loop_
_entity_poly.entity_id
_entity_poly.type
_entity_poly.pdbx_seq_one_letter_code
_entity_poly.pdbx_strand_id
1 'polypeptide(L)'
;MNTNLAAAQIGGKQQNETLATSDGLTGFLEQQQNMNGALRLDQATIVLVEDDPDSRESLTLLLEAEGAHVCAAADAEEGVEAALRLSPDAVVCDLDLPAMDGFYLIQRLRDHEIRSDQTPSVAVALTGHTDDAYRLRSIGEGFQHFMTKPALPDDLVTLLHDAIVARAAG
;
A
#
# COMPACT_ATOMS: atom_id res chain seq x y z
N MET A 1 -4.43 -31.14 -68.66
CA MET A 1 -5.27 -31.88 -67.69
C MET A 1 -4.74 -31.61 -66.29
N ASN A 2 -5.64 -31.13 -65.42
CA ASN A 2 -5.66 -31.14 -63.96
C ASN A 2 -4.86 -30.12 -63.12
N THR A 3 -5.55 -29.02 -62.81
CA THR A 3 -5.91 -28.42 -61.48
C THR A 3 -5.23 -28.86 -60.17
N ASN A 4 -4.76 -27.85 -59.40
CA ASN A 4 -5.12 -27.49 -58.00
C ASN A 4 -4.19 -26.31 -57.59
N LEU A 5 -4.62 -25.05 -57.40
CA LEU A 5 -5.51 -24.42 -56.41
C LEU A 5 -5.17 -24.67 -54.92
N ALA A 6 -4.74 -23.56 -54.29
CA ALA A 6 -4.99 -23.08 -52.92
C ALA A 6 -3.90 -23.19 -51.82
N ALA A 7 -3.61 -21.98 -51.31
CA ALA A 7 -3.38 -21.59 -49.91
C ALA A 7 -1.98 -21.75 -49.28
N ALA A 8 -1.26 -20.62 -49.15
CA ALA A 8 -1.14 -19.86 -47.88
C ALA A 8 0.06 -18.89 -47.92
N GLN A 9 -0.20 -17.59 -48.09
CA GLN A 9 0.53 -16.54 -47.36
C GLN A 9 0.12 -16.67 -45.87
N ILE A 10 0.87 -16.27 -44.84
CA ILE A 10 1.43 -14.96 -44.49
C ILE A 10 2.39 -15.19 -43.31
N GLY A 11 3.51 -14.48 -43.19
CA GLY A 11 4.26 -14.44 -41.92
C GLY A 11 5.69 -13.92 -42.03
N GLY A 12 5.84 -12.60 -42.06
CA GLY A 12 7.13 -11.93 -42.03
C GLY A 12 7.72 -11.75 -40.63
N LYS A 13 8.87 -11.07 -40.65
CA LYS A 13 9.61 -10.39 -39.56
C LYS A 13 10.71 -11.18 -38.85
N GLN A 14 11.91 -11.02 -39.43
CA GLN A 14 13.07 -10.37 -38.81
C GLN A 14 13.40 -10.75 -37.35
N GLN A 15 14.40 -11.64 -37.25
CA GLN A 15 15.65 -11.46 -36.50
C GLN A 15 15.69 -10.25 -35.55
N ASN A 16 15.71 -10.52 -34.25
CA ASN A 16 16.42 -9.67 -33.29
C ASN A 16 16.99 -10.54 -32.16
N GLU A 17 18.14 -11.18 -32.42
CA GLU A 17 19.02 -11.69 -31.39
C GLU A 17 19.80 -10.49 -30.82
N THR A 18 19.22 -9.80 -29.85
CA THR A 18 19.97 -8.84 -29.04
C THR A 18 20.76 -9.64 -28.01
N LEU A 19 22.06 -9.83 -28.27
CA LEU A 19 23.00 -10.31 -27.27
C LEU A 19 23.02 -9.33 -26.10
N ALA A 20 22.67 -9.82 -24.91
CA ALA A 20 22.82 -9.07 -23.67
C ALA A 20 24.32 -8.96 -23.32
N THR A 21 24.97 -7.90 -23.78
CA THR A 21 26.31 -7.51 -23.32
C THR A 21 26.23 -7.11 -21.84
N SER A 22 27.26 -7.40 -21.04
CA SER A 22 27.29 -7.06 -19.60
C SER A 22 27.04 -5.57 -19.35
N ASP A 23 27.48 -4.69 -20.26
CA ASP A 23 27.24 -3.25 -20.20
C ASP A 23 25.76 -2.87 -20.37
N GLY A 24 25.01 -3.63 -21.19
CA GLY A 24 23.56 -3.41 -21.38
C GLY A 24 22.74 -3.92 -20.20
N LEU A 25 23.17 -5.02 -19.57
CA LEU A 25 22.59 -5.52 -18.32
C LEU A 25 22.89 -4.57 -17.16
N THR A 26 24.11 -4.04 -17.08
CA THR A 26 24.50 -3.07 -16.05
C THR A 26 23.71 -1.77 -16.20
N GLY A 27 23.62 -1.22 -17.43
CA GLY A 27 22.80 -0.03 -17.69
C GLY A 27 21.29 -0.25 -17.45
N PHE A 28 20.77 -1.46 -17.69
CA PHE A 28 19.37 -1.80 -17.37
C PHE A 28 19.15 -1.96 -15.86
N LEU A 29 20.09 -2.56 -15.14
CA LEU A 29 20.02 -2.72 -13.67
C LEU A 29 20.19 -1.38 -12.96
N GLU A 30 21.08 -0.51 -13.44
CA GLU A 30 21.22 0.88 -12.96
C GLU A 30 19.96 1.70 -13.29
N GLN A 31 19.37 1.56 -14.48
CA GLN A 31 18.10 2.21 -14.80
C GLN A 31 16.92 1.69 -13.98
N GLN A 32 16.87 0.40 -13.63
CA GLN A 32 15.86 -0.16 -12.72
C GLN A 32 16.04 0.38 -11.29
N GLN A 33 17.29 0.48 -10.81
CA GLN A 33 17.60 1.10 -9.51
C GLN A 33 17.31 2.60 -9.49
N ASN A 34 17.43 3.30 -10.62
CA ASN A 34 17.08 4.72 -10.75
C ASN A 34 15.57 4.96 -11.01
N MET A 35 14.82 3.95 -11.46
CA MET A 35 13.35 4.02 -11.55
C MET A 35 12.72 3.86 -10.16
N ASN A 36 13.41 3.19 -9.22
CA ASN A 36 13.23 3.33 -7.78
C ASN A 36 13.83 4.66 -7.30
N GLY A 37 13.32 5.78 -7.80
CA GLY A 37 13.38 7.04 -7.06
C GLY A 37 12.61 6.80 -5.77
N ALA A 38 13.31 6.28 -4.75
CA ALA A 38 12.70 5.66 -3.57
C ALA A 38 11.62 6.58 -3.01
N LEU A 39 10.37 6.15 -3.10
CA LEU A 39 9.26 6.80 -2.42
C LEU A 39 9.55 6.61 -0.93
N ARG A 40 10.15 7.63 -0.33
CA ARG A 40 10.53 7.60 1.08
C ARG A 40 9.32 8.02 1.89
N LEU A 41 9.07 7.32 2.99
CA LEU A 41 8.06 7.75 3.95
C LEU A 41 8.56 8.92 4.83
N ASP A 42 9.73 9.52 4.53
CA ASP A 42 10.23 10.81 5.06
C ASP A 42 10.05 11.04 6.57
N GLN A 43 10.33 10.02 7.40
CA GLN A 43 10.15 10.05 8.86
C GLN A 43 8.68 10.19 9.33
N ALA A 44 7.73 9.88 8.45
CA ALA A 44 6.30 9.82 8.80
C ALA A 44 6.07 8.87 9.97
N THR A 45 5.23 9.31 10.90
CA THR A 45 4.80 8.47 12.02
C THR A 45 3.60 7.64 11.59
N ILE A 46 3.74 6.31 11.62
CA ILE A 46 2.69 5.37 11.20
C ILE A 46 2.28 4.50 12.37
N VAL A 47 0.97 4.43 12.65
CA VAL A 47 0.42 3.40 13.55
C VAL A 47 -0.03 2.23 12.70
N LEU A 48 0.50 1.04 12.99
CA LEU A 48 0.15 -0.22 12.32
C LEU A 48 -0.65 -1.10 13.28
N VAL A 49 -1.83 -1.57 12.87
CA VAL A 49 -2.66 -2.52 13.61
C VAL A 49 -2.81 -3.80 12.81
N GLU A 50 -2.30 -4.90 13.34
CA GLU A 50 -2.26 -6.24 12.71
C GLU A 50 -2.14 -7.26 13.86
N ASP A 51 -3.01 -8.28 13.94
CA ASP A 51 -3.02 -9.22 15.06
C ASP A 51 -1.99 -10.33 14.89
N ASP A 52 -1.78 -10.76 13.64
CA ASP A 52 -0.79 -11.77 13.32
C ASP A 52 0.64 -11.22 13.56
N PRO A 53 1.41 -11.81 14.49
CA PRO A 53 2.72 -11.27 14.87
C PRO A 53 3.72 -11.29 13.71
N ASP A 54 3.66 -12.30 12.84
CA ASP A 54 4.59 -12.46 11.72
C ASP A 54 4.29 -11.42 10.62
N SER A 55 3.01 -11.21 10.31
CA SER A 55 2.53 -10.14 9.41
C SER A 55 2.91 -8.77 9.97
N ARG A 56 2.65 -8.53 11.26
CA ARG A 56 2.94 -7.26 11.94
C ARG A 56 4.43 -6.92 11.92
N GLU A 57 5.29 -7.89 12.22
CA GLU A 57 6.75 -7.73 12.14
C GLU A 57 7.20 -7.45 10.71
N SER A 58 6.71 -8.21 9.73
CA SER A 58 7.06 -8.04 8.32
C SER A 58 6.68 -6.66 7.78
N LEU A 59 5.46 -6.18 8.08
CA LEU A 59 4.98 -4.86 7.67
C LEU A 59 5.73 -3.73 8.37
N THR A 60 6.09 -3.92 9.65
CA THR A 60 6.89 -2.95 10.41
C THR A 60 8.27 -2.79 9.77
N LEU A 61 8.97 -3.89 9.52
CA LEU A 61 10.30 -3.88 8.89
C LEU A 61 10.27 -3.23 7.49
N LEU A 62 9.22 -3.51 6.71
CA LEU A 62 9.02 -2.88 5.40
C LEU A 62 8.92 -1.35 5.51
N LEU A 63 8.01 -0.86 6.35
CA LEU A 63 7.74 0.57 6.47
C LEU A 63 8.93 1.33 7.09
N GLU A 64 9.62 0.72 8.05
CA GLU A 64 10.84 1.28 8.63
C GLU A 64 12.00 1.31 7.63
N ALA A 65 12.13 0.31 6.75
CA ALA A 65 13.14 0.31 5.68
C ALA A 65 12.94 1.48 4.68
N GLU A 66 11.68 1.90 4.49
CA GLU A 66 11.32 3.08 3.70
C GLU A 66 11.38 4.40 4.48
N GLY A 67 11.82 4.35 5.75
CA GLY A 67 12.15 5.51 6.56
C GLY A 67 11.01 6.05 7.43
N ALA A 68 9.93 5.28 7.64
CA ALA A 68 8.87 5.63 8.59
C ALA A 68 9.28 5.33 10.05
N HIS A 69 8.63 6.02 10.99
CA HIS A 69 8.59 5.63 12.40
C HIS A 69 7.31 4.83 12.66
N VAL A 70 7.45 3.53 12.89
CA VAL A 70 6.28 2.64 13.04
C VAL A 70 5.99 2.38 14.51
N CYS A 71 4.75 2.62 14.92
CA CYS A 71 4.21 2.15 16.19
C CYS A 71 3.25 0.99 15.90
N ALA A 72 3.73 -0.23 16.07
CA ALA A 72 2.94 -1.45 15.85
C ALA A 72 2.09 -1.78 17.08
N ALA A 73 0.85 -2.19 16.84
CA ALA A 73 -0.15 -2.58 17.82
C ALA A 73 -0.76 -3.93 17.41
N ALA A 74 -1.02 -4.79 18.40
CA ALA A 74 -1.57 -6.12 18.16
C ALA A 74 -3.11 -6.12 18.05
N ASP A 75 -3.75 -5.06 18.51
CA ASP A 75 -5.21 -4.91 18.49
C ASP A 75 -5.62 -3.43 18.34
N ALA A 76 -6.92 -3.20 18.17
CA ALA A 76 -7.44 -1.84 17.99
C ALA A 76 -7.39 -0.99 19.27
N GLU A 77 -7.37 -1.57 20.47
CA GLU A 77 -7.29 -0.78 21.70
C GLU A 77 -5.90 -0.16 21.82
N GLU A 78 -4.85 -0.96 21.65
CA GLU A 78 -3.46 -0.51 21.54
C GLU A 78 -3.29 0.48 20.39
N GLY A 79 -3.91 0.20 19.24
CA GLY A 79 -3.88 1.06 18.06
C GLY A 79 -4.51 2.44 18.31
N VAL A 80 -5.66 2.48 19.00
CA VAL A 80 -6.31 3.75 19.40
C VAL A 80 -5.42 4.51 20.38
N GLU A 81 -4.91 3.88 21.43
CA GLU A 81 -4.05 4.56 22.41
C GLU A 81 -2.82 5.17 21.73
N ALA A 82 -2.17 4.41 20.84
CA ALA A 82 -1.04 4.88 20.06
C ALA A 82 -1.41 6.05 19.15
N ALA A 83 -2.51 5.95 18.39
CA ALA A 83 -2.93 6.98 17.45
C ALA A 83 -3.29 8.29 18.16
N LEU A 84 -4.02 8.23 19.28
CA LEU A 84 -4.39 9.40 20.05
C LEU A 84 -3.17 10.08 20.70
N ARG A 85 -2.20 9.29 21.16
CA ARG A 85 -0.98 9.80 21.80
C ARG A 85 0.00 10.39 20.81
N LEU A 86 0.15 9.78 19.63
CA LEU A 86 1.18 10.13 18.66
C LEU A 86 0.70 11.14 17.61
N SER A 87 -0.62 11.25 17.38
CA SER A 87 -1.17 12.03 16.25
C SER A 87 -0.47 11.69 14.92
N PRO A 88 -0.52 10.43 14.48
CA PRO A 88 0.31 9.92 13.39
C PRO A 88 -0.01 10.57 12.04
N ASP A 89 0.90 10.46 11.09
CA ASP A 89 0.65 10.87 9.70
C ASP A 89 -0.27 9.88 8.99
N ALA A 90 -0.11 8.59 9.31
CA ALA A 90 -0.98 7.54 8.80
C ALA A 90 -1.30 6.47 9.85
N VAL A 91 -2.45 5.83 9.66
CA VAL A 91 -2.83 4.59 10.31
C VAL A 91 -3.07 3.54 9.25
N VAL A 92 -2.43 2.39 9.42
CA VAL A 92 -2.65 1.18 8.61
C VAL A 92 -3.32 0.16 9.53
N CYS A 93 -4.49 -0.31 9.14
CA CYS A 93 -5.25 -1.29 9.93
C CYS A 93 -5.60 -2.49 9.07
N ASP A 94 -5.29 -3.69 9.56
CA ASP A 94 -5.93 -4.89 9.03
C ASP A 94 -7.41 -4.92 9.45
N LEU A 95 -8.29 -5.13 8.48
CA LEU A 95 -9.73 -5.27 8.69
C LEU A 95 -10.19 -6.73 8.64
N ASP A 96 -9.30 -7.69 8.39
CA ASP A 96 -9.63 -9.11 8.49
C ASP A 96 -9.60 -9.63 9.94
N LEU A 97 -9.30 -8.75 10.91
CA LEU A 97 -9.43 -8.99 12.34
C LEU A 97 -10.84 -9.49 12.70
N PRO A 98 -10.97 -10.58 13.50
CA PRO A 98 -12.26 -11.08 13.91
C PRO A 98 -12.98 -10.05 14.79
N ALA A 99 -14.09 -9.53 14.26
CA ALA A 99 -15.05 -8.63 14.92
C ALA A 99 -14.58 -7.18 15.15
N MET A 100 -14.89 -6.33 14.16
CA MET A 100 -15.20 -4.89 14.32
C MET A 100 -14.09 -3.91 14.73
N ASP A 101 -12.88 -4.36 15.01
CA ASP A 101 -11.86 -3.54 15.67
C ASP A 101 -11.34 -2.36 14.85
N GLY A 102 -11.15 -2.52 13.54
CA GLY A 102 -10.68 -1.41 12.68
C GLY A 102 -11.68 -0.25 12.52
N PHE A 103 -12.99 -0.53 12.58
CA PHE A 103 -14.01 0.53 12.54
C PHE A 103 -14.07 1.31 13.85
N TYR A 104 -13.93 0.61 14.97
CA TYR A 104 -13.83 1.26 16.26
C TYR A 104 -12.62 2.20 16.33
N LEU A 105 -11.47 1.76 15.82
CA LEU A 105 -10.26 2.57 15.78
C LEU A 105 -10.48 3.87 15.00
N ILE A 106 -10.98 3.77 13.77
CA ILE A 106 -11.08 4.94 12.89
C ILE A 106 -12.12 5.94 13.40
N GLN A 107 -13.26 5.47 13.94
CA GLN A 107 -14.25 6.34 14.55
C GLN A 107 -13.65 7.15 15.71
N ARG A 108 -12.91 6.49 16.62
CA ARG A 108 -12.28 7.14 17.77
C ARG A 108 -11.22 8.14 17.36
N LEU A 109 -10.42 7.82 16.35
CA LEU A 109 -9.41 8.72 15.81
C LEU A 109 -10.06 9.97 15.21
N ARG A 110 -11.05 9.81 14.32
CA ARG A 110 -11.74 10.94 13.69
C ARG A 110 -12.44 11.83 14.71
N ASP A 111 -13.12 11.25 15.70
CA ASP A 111 -13.75 11.99 16.79
C ASP A 111 -12.72 12.80 17.61
N HIS A 112 -11.52 12.28 17.82
CA HIS A 112 -10.45 13.00 18.50
C HIS A 112 -9.90 14.14 17.66
N GLU A 113 -9.61 13.89 16.38
CA GLU A 113 -9.07 14.88 15.46
C GLU A 113 -10.03 16.06 15.28
N ILE A 114 -11.33 15.78 15.10
CA ILE A 114 -12.38 16.80 15.01
C ILE A 114 -12.43 17.65 16.29
N ARG A 115 -12.40 17.01 17.47
CA ARG A 115 -12.45 17.74 18.76
C ARG A 115 -11.20 18.55 19.03
N SER A 116 -10.07 18.16 18.44
CA SER A 116 -8.76 18.78 18.65
C SER A 116 -8.36 19.73 17.52
N ASP A 117 -9.24 19.94 16.53
CA ASP A 117 -8.98 20.76 15.34
C ASP A 117 -7.71 20.31 14.57
N GLN A 118 -7.50 18.99 14.49
CA GLN A 118 -6.36 18.38 13.80
C GLN A 118 -6.73 17.99 12.37
N THR A 119 -5.79 18.17 11.44
CA THR A 119 -5.91 17.62 10.08
C THR A 119 -5.96 16.09 10.17
N PRO A 120 -7.01 15.43 9.62
CA PRO A 120 -7.17 13.99 9.73
C PRO A 120 -5.94 13.22 9.23
N SER A 121 -5.45 12.25 10.00
CA SER A 121 -4.42 11.31 9.60
C SER A 121 -4.88 10.50 8.39
N VAL A 122 -3.96 10.08 7.51
CA VAL A 122 -4.27 9.15 6.43
C VAL A 122 -4.68 7.80 7.03
N ALA A 123 -5.84 7.25 6.68
CA ALA A 123 -6.24 5.92 7.12
C ALA A 123 -6.35 4.94 5.95
N VAL A 124 -5.58 3.86 6.03
CA VAL A 124 -5.49 2.77 5.06
C VAL A 124 -6.00 1.49 5.70
N ALA A 125 -6.99 0.88 5.07
CA ALA A 125 -7.48 -0.44 5.43
C ALA A 125 -6.82 -1.52 4.55
N LEU A 126 -6.22 -2.52 5.17
CA LEU A 126 -5.82 -3.78 4.53
C LEU A 126 -6.94 -4.79 4.71
N THR A 127 -7.38 -5.47 3.66
CA THR A 127 -8.45 -6.48 3.78
C THR A 127 -8.41 -7.53 2.69
N GLY A 128 -8.68 -8.79 3.00
CA GLY A 128 -8.92 -9.87 2.05
C GLY A 128 -10.34 -9.85 1.48
N HIS A 129 -11.22 -9.00 2.02
CA HIS A 129 -12.60 -8.87 1.56
C HIS A 129 -12.69 -7.94 0.35
N THR A 130 -13.23 -8.44 -0.75
CA THR A 130 -13.48 -7.67 -1.97
C THR A 130 -14.95 -7.24 -2.12
N ASP A 131 -15.77 -7.40 -1.07
CA ASP A 131 -17.19 -7.06 -1.11
C ASP A 131 -17.37 -5.53 -1.08
N ASP A 132 -18.11 -5.00 -2.07
CA ASP A 132 -18.45 -3.59 -2.18
C ASP A 132 -19.17 -3.05 -0.94
N ALA A 133 -19.99 -3.86 -0.27
CA ALA A 133 -20.67 -3.46 0.96
C ALA A 133 -19.67 -3.18 2.10
N TYR A 134 -18.60 -3.97 2.19
CA TYR A 134 -17.54 -3.80 3.19
C TYR A 134 -16.73 -2.53 2.92
N ARG A 135 -16.40 -2.29 1.64
CA ARG A 135 -15.72 -1.08 1.20
C ARG A 135 -16.55 0.18 1.45
N LEU A 136 -17.84 0.16 1.09
CA LEU A 136 -18.75 1.29 1.30
C LEU A 136 -18.92 1.62 2.78
N ARG A 137 -19.06 0.60 3.64
CA ARG A 137 -19.08 0.80 5.09
C ARG A 137 -17.81 1.50 5.55
N SER A 138 -16.66 0.99 5.15
CA SER A 138 -15.37 1.51 5.62
C SER A 138 -15.11 2.96 5.23
N ILE A 139 -15.56 3.38 4.04
CA ILE A 139 -15.54 4.79 3.64
C ILE A 139 -16.43 5.62 4.57
N GLY A 140 -17.65 5.13 4.87
CA GLY A 140 -18.59 5.79 5.76
C GLY A 140 -18.06 5.96 7.19
N GLU A 141 -17.21 5.04 7.66
CA GLU A 141 -16.60 5.09 8.99
C GLU A 141 -15.33 5.96 9.06
N GLY A 142 -14.79 6.39 7.91
CA GLY A 142 -13.70 7.37 7.86
C GLY A 142 -12.34 6.85 7.42
N PHE A 143 -12.26 5.67 6.79
CA PHE A 143 -11.08 5.25 6.01
C PHE A 143 -11.04 5.97 4.66
N GLN A 144 -9.86 6.44 4.24
CA GLN A 144 -9.67 7.10 2.93
C GLN A 144 -9.25 6.10 1.86
N HIS A 145 -8.47 5.09 2.24
CA HIS A 145 -7.82 4.17 1.31
C HIS A 145 -8.02 2.72 1.70
N PHE A 146 -7.98 1.85 0.68
CA PHE A 146 -8.22 0.42 0.79
C PHE A 146 -7.23 -0.32 -0.07
N MET A 147 -6.66 -1.39 0.48
CA MET A 147 -5.80 -2.31 -0.25
C MET A 147 -6.21 -3.75 0.04
N THR A 148 -6.38 -4.53 -1.03
CA THR A 148 -6.78 -5.92 -0.91
C THR A 148 -5.59 -6.83 -0.64
N LYS A 149 -5.70 -7.76 0.31
CA LYS A 149 -4.68 -8.79 0.53
C LYS A 149 -4.71 -9.84 -0.60
N PRO A 150 -3.56 -10.33 -1.11
CA PRO A 150 -2.21 -9.93 -0.74
C PRO A 150 -1.83 -8.55 -1.34
N ALA A 151 -1.44 -7.64 -0.46
CA ALA A 151 -0.89 -6.34 -0.84
C ALA A 151 0.56 -6.50 -1.28
N LEU A 152 0.95 -5.92 -2.42
CA LEU A 152 2.36 -5.83 -2.75
C LEU A 152 3.03 -4.77 -1.86
N PRO A 153 4.22 -5.05 -1.29
CA PRO A 153 4.94 -4.09 -0.44
C PRO A 153 5.08 -2.70 -1.05
N ASP A 154 5.50 -2.63 -2.31
CA ASP A 154 5.74 -1.36 -3.03
C ASP A 154 4.44 -0.57 -3.25
N ASP A 155 3.31 -1.27 -3.46
CA ASP A 155 2.01 -0.62 -3.63
C ASP A 155 1.57 0.06 -2.33
N LEU A 156 1.77 -0.60 -1.17
CA LEU A 156 1.42 -0.03 0.13
C LEU A 156 2.25 1.22 0.43
N VAL A 157 3.55 1.16 0.17
CA VAL A 157 4.47 2.29 0.36
C VAL A 157 4.08 3.45 -0.56
N THR A 158 3.81 3.18 -1.83
CA THR A 158 3.39 4.20 -2.81
C THR A 158 2.10 4.88 -2.37
N LEU A 159 1.10 4.09 -1.97
CA LEU A 159 -0.18 4.62 -1.50
C LEU A 159 0.00 5.51 -0.27
N LEU A 160 0.81 5.08 0.70
CA LEU A 160 1.06 5.84 1.92
C LEU A 160 1.80 7.14 1.63
N HIS A 161 2.87 7.09 0.84
CA HIS A 161 3.61 8.27 0.43
C HIS A 161 2.69 9.31 -0.23
N ASP A 162 1.96 8.91 -1.27
CA ASP A 162 1.13 9.84 -2.05
C ASP A 162 0.01 10.44 -1.20
N ALA A 163 -0.61 9.64 -0.34
CA ALA A 163 -1.67 10.10 0.56
C ALA A 163 -1.15 11.07 1.64
N ILE A 164 0.01 10.80 2.22
CA ILE A 164 0.63 11.66 3.24
C ILE A 164 1.05 13.00 2.61
N VAL A 165 1.68 12.96 1.44
CA VAL A 165 2.07 14.18 0.69
C VAL A 165 0.83 15.00 0.31
N ALA A 166 -0.24 14.36 -0.17
CA ALA A 166 -1.47 15.06 -0.52
C ALA A 166 -2.14 15.72 0.71
N ARG A 167 -2.10 15.06 1.87
CA ARG A 167 -2.58 15.61 3.15
C ARG A 167 -1.77 16.83 3.57
N ALA A 168 -0.45 16.81 3.44
CA ALA A 168 0.42 17.92 3.85
C ALA A 168 0.29 19.16 2.95
N ALA A 169 -0.20 18.99 1.73
CA ALA A 169 -0.35 20.07 0.74
C ALA A 169 -1.69 20.82 0.82
N GLY A 170 -2.67 20.29 1.57
CA GLY A 170 -4.02 20.87 1.74
C GLY A 170 -4.19 21.57 3.08
#